data_AF-A0A950KP65-F1
#
_entry.id   AF-A0A950KP65-F1
#
_cell.length_a   1.000
_cell.length_b   1.000
_cell.length_c   1.000
_cell.angle_alpha   90.00
_cell.angle_beta   90.00
_cell.angle_gamma   90.00
#
_symmetry.space_group_name_H-M   'P 1'
#
loop_
_entity.id
_entity.type
_entity.pdbx_description
1 polymer ?
#
loop_
_entity_poly.entity_id
_entity_poly.type
_entity_poly.pdbx_seq_one_letter_code
_entity_poly.pdbx_strand_id
1 'polypeptide(L)'
;MALRELDQSPGPPWERPLRGTIDRLVASSEILAENPLGDPASRPLYVYSAPGARHRPVPSVYVLQGYGGQLDIWLARQAFEPTVVERLDNMFAEGGCPPAVVVFVDAWTSLGGSQFLNSSATGRYMDYLCDEVVPFVDSRYPTLEGRDHRGLAGKSSGGY
;
A
#
# COMPACT_ATOMS: atom_id res chain seq x y z
N MET A 1 -9.75 41.48 7.23
CA MET A 1 -9.86 40.26 8.06
C MET A 1 -8.72 39.36 7.64
N ALA A 2 -7.72 39.08 8.49
CA ALA A 2 -6.47 38.48 8.01
C ALA A 2 -6.29 37.06 8.56
N LEU A 3 -6.67 36.08 7.73
CA LEU A 3 -6.02 34.77 7.74
C LEU A 3 -4.52 34.98 7.50
N ARG A 4 -3.68 34.24 8.23
CA ARG A 4 -2.24 34.23 8.05
C ARG A 4 -1.75 32.79 7.90
N GLU A 5 -0.78 32.62 7.02
CA GLU A 5 -0.09 31.34 6.82
C GLU A 5 0.74 30.99 8.06
N LEU A 6 0.83 29.70 8.36
CA LEU A 6 1.65 29.14 9.42
C LEU A 6 2.47 28.00 8.81
N ASP A 7 3.77 27.95 9.12
CA ASP A 7 4.69 26.91 8.61
C ASP A 7 4.61 25.58 9.39
N GLN A 8 3.71 25.48 10.37
CA GLN A 8 3.57 24.33 11.25
C GLN A 8 2.36 23.49 10.89
N SER A 9 2.46 22.18 11.14
CA SER A 9 1.32 21.27 11.03
C SER A 9 0.19 21.72 11.96
N PRO A 10 -1.09 21.66 11.51
CA PRO A 10 -2.24 21.91 12.37
C PRO A 10 -2.43 20.85 13.47
N GLY A 11 -1.73 19.70 13.38
CA GLY A 11 -1.87 18.59 14.31
C GLY A 11 -3.23 17.88 14.22
N PRO A 12 -3.55 17.02 15.20
CA PRO A 12 -4.83 16.31 15.22
C PRO A 12 -6.01 17.28 15.33
N PRO A 13 -7.14 17.01 14.65
CA PRO A 13 -7.44 15.80 13.88
C PRO A 13 -6.97 15.82 12.43
N TRP A 14 -6.42 16.93 11.93
CA TRP A 14 -6.10 17.11 10.51
C TRP A 14 -4.88 16.29 10.07
N GLU A 15 -3.86 16.22 10.92
CA GLU A 15 -2.61 15.53 10.62
C GLU A 15 -2.04 14.86 11.88
N ARG A 16 -1.53 13.64 11.72
CA ARG A 16 -0.69 12.97 12.72
C ARG A 16 0.62 12.59 12.05
N PRO A 17 1.74 13.28 12.37
CA PRO A 17 3.04 12.96 11.79
C PRO A 17 3.41 11.49 12.02
N LEU A 18 3.85 10.82 10.96
CA LEU A 18 4.28 9.42 11.02
C LEU A 18 5.68 9.31 11.63
N ARG A 19 5.93 8.26 12.40
CA ARG A 19 7.27 7.90 12.91
C ARG A 19 8.02 6.98 11.93
N GLY A 20 7.29 6.21 11.15
CA GLY A 20 7.78 5.51 9.97
C GLY A 20 7.79 6.41 8.74
N THR A 21 7.89 5.81 7.57
CA THR A 21 7.91 6.53 6.29
C THR A 21 6.97 5.87 5.32
N ILE A 22 6.19 6.64 4.57
CA ILE A 22 5.40 6.14 3.46
C ILE A 22 5.95 6.69 2.14
N ASP A 23 6.36 5.79 1.26
CA ASP A 23 6.72 6.12 -0.11
C ASP A 23 5.49 5.97 -1.00
N ARG A 24 5.20 6.99 -1.80
CA ARG A 24 4.15 6.96 -2.82
C ARG A 24 4.81 6.83 -4.18
N LEU A 25 4.81 5.61 -4.70
CA LEU A 25 5.49 5.26 -5.93
C LEU A 25 4.50 5.14 -7.09
N VAL A 26 5.06 5.17 -8.30
CA VAL A 26 4.39 4.76 -9.53
C VAL A 26 5.30 3.75 -10.21
N ALA A 27 4.78 2.56 -10.51
CA ALA A 27 5.51 1.48 -11.15
C ALA A 27 4.85 1.13 -12.50
N SER A 28 5.66 0.86 -13.51
CA SER A 28 5.17 0.34 -14.79
C SER A 28 5.13 -1.18 -14.74
N SER A 29 4.02 -1.78 -15.16
CA SER A 29 3.84 -3.23 -15.29
C SER A 29 3.98 -3.67 -16.74
N GLU A 30 4.79 -4.68 -17.01
CA GLU A 30 4.83 -5.35 -18.31
C GLU A 30 3.67 -6.34 -18.43
N ILE A 31 3.34 -7.03 -17.32
CA ILE A 31 2.26 -8.02 -17.25
C ILE A 31 0.90 -7.41 -17.60
N LEU A 32 0.65 -6.17 -17.17
CA LEU A 32 -0.60 -5.45 -17.40
C LEU A 32 -0.56 -4.54 -18.64
N ALA A 33 0.55 -4.47 -19.37
CA ALA A 33 0.70 -3.58 -20.53
C ALA A 33 -0.39 -3.79 -21.59
N GLU A 34 -0.83 -5.03 -21.80
CA GLU A 34 -1.85 -5.41 -22.77
C GLU A 34 -3.09 -6.02 -22.12
N ASN A 35 -3.47 -5.52 -20.94
CA ASN A 35 -4.70 -5.99 -20.29
C ASN A 35 -5.94 -5.75 -21.18
N PRO A 36 -6.94 -6.65 -21.17
CA PRO A 36 -8.08 -6.60 -22.10
C PRO A 36 -8.94 -5.34 -22.01
N LEU A 37 -8.91 -4.64 -20.88
CA LEU A 37 -9.70 -3.44 -20.64
C LEU A 37 -8.99 -2.16 -21.12
N GLY A 38 -7.73 -2.25 -21.53
CA GLY A 38 -6.91 -1.09 -21.90
C GLY A 38 -6.62 -0.16 -20.72
N ASP A 39 -6.74 -0.67 -19.48
CA ASP A 39 -6.43 0.11 -18.29
C ASP A 39 -4.93 0.47 -18.26
N PRO A 40 -4.53 1.62 -17.68
CA PRO A 40 -3.11 1.98 -17.61
C PRO A 40 -2.28 0.95 -16.85
N ALA A 41 -1.15 0.57 -17.45
CA ALA A 41 -0.16 -0.33 -16.82
C ALA A 41 0.83 0.41 -15.91
N SER A 42 0.80 1.75 -15.90
CA SER A 42 1.46 2.56 -14.88
C SER A 42 0.57 2.61 -13.63
N ARG A 43 0.98 1.94 -12.56
CA ARG A 43 0.18 1.70 -11.35
C ARG A 43 0.78 2.41 -10.14
N PRO A 44 -0.04 3.08 -9.31
CA PRO A 44 0.44 3.57 -8.02
C PRO A 44 0.75 2.39 -7.09
N LEU A 45 1.74 2.57 -6.21
CA LEU A 45 2.11 1.61 -5.17
C LEU A 45 2.52 2.39 -3.93
N TYR A 46 1.92 2.09 -2.77
CA TYR A 46 2.34 2.73 -1.52
C TYR A 46 3.10 1.74 -0.65
N VAL A 47 4.29 2.15 -0.18
CA VAL A 47 5.14 1.32 0.67
C VAL A 47 5.40 2.06 1.98
N TYR A 48 4.84 1.54 3.07
CA TYR A 48 5.10 2.02 4.41
C TYR A 48 6.24 1.21 5.04
N SER A 49 7.26 1.90 5.53
CA SER A 49 8.34 1.34 6.35
C SER A 49 8.14 1.76 7.80
N ALA A 50 7.96 0.78 8.68
CA ALA A 50 7.90 1.01 10.13
C ALA A 50 9.19 1.69 10.66
N PRO A 51 9.15 2.35 11.84
CA PRO A 51 10.36 2.88 12.47
C PRO A 51 11.49 1.84 12.53
N GLY A 52 12.67 2.18 12.00
CA GLY A 52 13.83 1.30 11.95
C GLY A 52 13.82 0.23 10.84
N ALA A 53 12.71 0.03 10.13
CA ALA A 53 12.58 -0.99 9.08
C ALA A 53 13.51 -0.73 7.89
N ARG A 54 13.93 0.52 7.62
CA ARG A 54 14.85 0.83 6.51
C ARG A 54 16.31 0.44 6.76
N HIS A 55 16.68 0.04 7.98
CA HIS A 55 18.08 -0.17 8.36
C HIS A 55 18.48 -1.65 8.52
N ARG A 56 17.53 -2.57 8.34
CA ARG A 56 17.75 -4.01 8.52
C ARG A 56 16.70 -4.82 7.77
N PRO A 57 17.00 -6.08 7.41
CA PRO A 57 15.99 -7.00 6.90
C PRO A 57 14.81 -7.16 7.87
N VAL A 58 13.58 -6.98 7.36
CA VAL A 58 12.32 -7.14 8.09
C VAL A 58 11.28 -7.91 7.28
N PRO A 59 10.24 -8.49 7.90
CA PRO A 59 9.10 -9.05 7.18
C PRO A 59 8.39 -8.01 6.30
N SER A 60 7.70 -8.50 5.27
CA SER A 60 6.82 -7.69 4.42
C SER A 60 5.36 -8.13 4.57
N VAL A 61 4.42 -7.19 4.52
CA VAL A 61 2.97 -7.47 4.53
C VAL A 61 2.31 -6.75 3.37
N TYR A 62 1.65 -7.50 2.49
CA TYR A 62 0.91 -6.96 1.35
C TYR A 62 -0.56 -6.79 1.73
N VAL A 63 -1.10 -5.60 1.51
CA VAL A 63 -2.46 -5.21 1.90
C VAL A 63 -3.28 -4.91 0.65
N LEU A 64 -4.36 -5.68 0.48
CA LEU A 64 -5.20 -5.71 -0.71
C LEU A 64 -6.57 -5.06 -0.44
N GLN A 65 -6.91 -3.99 -1.17
CA GLN A 65 -8.20 -3.31 -1.02
C GLN A 65 -9.37 -4.13 -1.55
N GLY A 66 -10.58 -3.79 -1.09
CA GLY A 66 -11.80 -4.33 -1.65
C GLY A 66 -12.15 -3.74 -3.02
N TYR A 67 -13.15 -4.35 -3.67
CA TYR A 67 -13.70 -3.87 -4.93
C TYR A 67 -14.21 -2.44 -4.78
N GLY A 68 -13.94 -1.60 -5.78
CA GLY A 68 -14.22 -0.16 -5.75
C GLY A 68 -13.21 0.65 -4.94
N GLY A 69 -12.14 0.04 -4.42
CA GLY A 69 -11.07 0.73 -3.69
C GLY A 69 -9.88 1.12 -4.56
N GLN A 70 -9.31 2.28 -4.27
CA GLN A 70 -8.01 2.76 -4.77
C GLN A 70 -7.06 3.01 -3.58
N LEU A 71 -5.77 3.21 -3.82
CA LEU A 71 -4.78 3.31 -2.73
C LEU A 71 -4.98 4.50 -1.78
N ASP A 72 -5.57 5.58 -2.27
CA ASP A 72 -5.89 6.77 -1.47
C ASP A 72 -6.87 6.47 -0.33
N ILE A 73 -7.66 5.40 -0.41
CA ILE A 73 -8.56 4.97 0.68
C ILE A 73 -7.81 4.71 2.00
N TRP A 74 -6.56 4.25 1.93
CA TRP A 74 -5.74 3.97 3.12
C TRP A 74 -5.29 5.26 3.84
N LEU A 75 -5.33 6.38 3.13
CA LEU A 75 -5.01 7.72 3.61
C LEU A 75 -6.27 8.54 3.89
N ALA A 76 -7.45 8.05 3.51
CA ALA A 76 -8.70 8.74 3.73
C ALA A 76 -9.01 8.81 5.23
N ARG A 77 -9.38 10.01 5.69
CA ARG A 77 -9.76 10.25 7.08
C ARG A 77 -11.25 10.01 7.25
N GLN A 78 -11.61 9.19 8.23
CA GLN A 78 -12.98 9.08 8.72
C GLN A 78 -13.20 10.04 9.88
N ALA A 79 -14.44 10.52 10.04
CA ALA A 79 -14.78 11.43 11.13
C ALA A 79 -14.37 10.81 12.48
N PHE A 80 -13.70 11.61 13.31
CA PHE A 80 -13.23 11.24 14.65
C PHE A 80 -12.16 10.14 14.69
N GLU A 81 -11.61 9.72 13.55
CA GLU A 81 -10.70 8.58 13.47
C GLU A 81 -9.38 8.93 12.78
N PRO A 82 -8.24 8.34 13.20
CA PRO A 82 -7.02 8.35 12.40
C PRO A 82 -7.21 7.54 11.11
N THR A 83 -6.39 7.86 10.09
CA THR A 83 -6.37 7.08 8.84
C THR A 83 -5.80 5.68 9.10
N VAL A 84 -5.96 4.74 8.16
CA VAL A 84 -5.38 3.40 8.31
C VAL A 84 -3.85 3.47 8.44
N VAL A 85 -3.19 4.32 7.66
CA VAL A 85 -1.74 4.52 7.75
C VAL A 85 -1.33 5.12 9.10
N GLU A 86 -2.08 6.09 9.63
CA GLU A 86 -1.79 6.66 10.96
C GLU A 86 -1.95 5.62 12.08
N ARG A 87 -2.98 4.76 12.01
CA ARG A 87 -3.19 3.67 12.97
C ARG A 87 -2.06 2.62 12.88
N LEU A 88 -1.70 2.25 11.66
CA LEU A 88 -0.61 1.30 11.38
C LEU A 88 0.71 1.83 11.94
N ASP A 89 1.01 3.11 11.70
CA ASP A 89 2.21 3.74 12.23
C ASP A 89 2.26 3.74 13.75
N ASN A 90 1.12 4.06 14.38
CA ASN A 90 1.02 4.03 15.82
C ASN A 90 1.26 2.64 16.40
N MET A 91 0.66 1.61 15.79
CA MET A 91 0.85 0.21 16.22
C MET A 91 2.32 -0.21 16.18
N PHE A 92 3.07 0.09 15.12
CA PHE A 92 4.49 -0.25 15.05
C PHE A 92 5.33 0.57 16.03
N ALA A 93 5.01 1.86 16.19
CA ALA A 93 5.80 2.75 17.02
C ALA A 93 5.59 2.55 18.53
N GLU A 94 4.49 1.95 18.96
CA GLU A 94 4.28 1.51 20.35
C GLU A 94 5.18 0.34 20.74
N GLY A 95 5.80 -0.35 19.78
CA GLY A 95 6.76 -1.43 20.01
C GLY A 95 6.14 -2.79 20.35
N GLY A 96 4.80 -2.89 20.42
CA GLY A 96 4.08 -4.15 20.62
C GLY A 96 4.06 -5.06 19.39
N CYS A 97 4.47 -4.55 18.22
CA CYS A 97 4.54 -5.28 16.96
C CYS A 97 5.96 -5.17 16.38
N PRO A 98 6.61 -6.28 15.95
CA PRO A 98 7.91 -6.22 15.28
C PRO A 98 7.85 -5.31 14.03
N PRO A 99 8.90 -4.51 13.74
CA PRO A 99 8.93 -3.68 12.54
C PRO A 99 8.76 -4.48 11.25
N ALA A 100 8.00 -3.94 10.30
CA ALA A 100 7.78 -4.54 8.98
C ALA A 100 7.70 -3.46 7.89
N VAL A 101 7.83 -3.91 6.65
CA VAL A 101 7.43 -3.15 5.45
C VAL A 101 5.99 -3.53 5.11
N VAL A 102 5.11 -2.55 4.91
CA VAL A 102 3.71 -2.78 4.54
C VAL A 102 3.47 -2.18 3.16
N VAL A 103 2.98 -3.00 2.23
CA VAL A 103 2.81 -2.66 0.82
C VAL A 103 1.31 -2.62 0.51
N PHE A 104 0.79 -1.45 0.13
CA PHE A 104 -0.58 -1.32 -0.34
C PHE A 104 -0.60 -1.42 -1.86
N VAL A 105 -1.24 -2.47 -2.38
CA VAL A 105 -1.13 -2.87 -3.78
C VAL A 105 -2.34 -2.39 -4.58
N ASP A 106 -2.11 -1.62 -5.64
CA ASP A 106 -3.20 -1.20 -6.52
C ASP A 106 -3.58 -2.31 -7.50
N ALA A 107 -4.87 -2.62 -7.58
CA ALA A 107 -5.43 -3.56 -8.56
C ALA A 107 -6.75 -3.05 -9.15
N TRP A 108 -6.90 -1.73 -9.23
CA TRP A 108 -8.03 -1.08 -9.88
C TRP A 108 -8.17 -1.48 -11.35
N THR A 109 -9.39 -1.69 -11.81
CA THR A 109 -9.73 -1.84 -13.24
C THR A 109 -10.82 -0.84 -13.58
N SER A 110 -11.10 -0.58 -14.86
CA SER A 110 -12.26 0.20 -15.30
C SER A 110 -13.62 -0.36 -14.83
N LEU A 111 -13.66 -1.61 -14.35
CA LEU A 111 -14.83 -2.22 -13.72
C LEU A 111 -14.87 -2.00 -12.19
N GLY A 112 -13.78 -1.54 -11.59
CA GLY A 112 -13.66 -1.23 -10.17
C GLY A 112 -12.78 -2.20 -9.37
N GLY A 113 -12.18 -3.21 -10.00
CA GLY A 113 -11.28 -4.15 -9.34
C GLY A 113 -11.11 -5.47 -10.08
N SER A 114 -10.12 -6.27 -9.66
CA SER A 114 -9.71 -7.50 -10.34
C SER A 114 -9.81 -8.78 -9.49
N GLN A 115 -10.23 -8.70 -8.23
CA GLN A 115 -10.08 -9.79 -7.24
C GLN A 115 -8.62 -10.21 -7.01
N PHE A 116 -7.63 -9.44 -7.50
CA PHE A 116 -6.22 -9.84 -7.50
C PHE A 116 -5.96 -11.19 -8.19
N LEU A 117 -6.82 -11.57 -9.15
CA LEU A 117 -6.71 -12.81 -9.90
C LEU A 117 -6.31 -12.56 -11.35
N ASN A 118 -5.80 -13.62 -11.98
CA ASN A 118 -5.67 -13.64 -13.42
C ASN A 118 -7.03 -13.91 -14.08
N SER A 119 -7.35 -13.12 -15.09
CA SER A 119 -8.59 -13.21 -15.83
C SER A 119 -8.38 -12.79 -17.28
N SER A 120 -8.95 -13.57 -18.20
CA SER A 120 -8.97 -13.22 -19.62
C SER A 120 -9.84 -11.98 -19.93
N ALA A 121 -10.65 -11.52 -18.96
CA ALA A 121 -11.52 -10.37 -19.12
C ALA A 121 -10.93 -9.08 -18.52
N THR A 122 -10.16 -9.18 -17.43
CA THR A 122 -9.66 -7.99 -16.72
C THR A 122 -8.14 -7.85 -16.73
N GLY A 123 -7.38 -8.93 -16.94
CA GLY A 123 -5.92 -8.92 -16.92
C GLY A 123 -5.33 -9.86 -15.88
N ARG A 124 -4.00 -9.97 -15.84
CA ARG A 124 -3.25 -10.92 -15.01
C ARG A 124 -2.80 -10.31 -13.68
N TYR A 125 -3.76 -9.99 -12.80
CA TYR A 125 -3.45 -9.26 -11.57
C TYR A 125 -2.78 -10.12 -10.48
N MET A 126 -2.92 -11.45 -10.53
CA MET A 126 -2.18 -12.34 -9.63
C MET A 126 -0.70 -12.37 -10.02
N ASP A 127 -0.41 -12.52 -11.31
CA ASP A 127 0.96 -12.49 -11.83
C ASP A 127 1.59 -11.10 -11.58
N TYR A 128 0.85 -10.02 -11.82
CA TYR A 128 1.32 -8.66 -11.50
C TYR A 128 1.74 -8.53 -10.02
N LEU A 129 0.92 -9.03 -9.09
CA LEU A 129 1.26 -9.01 -7.67
C LEU A 129 2.50 -9.89 -7.36
N CYS A 130 2.48 -11.14 -7.80
CA CYS A 130 3.48 -12.14 -7.42
C CYS A 130 4.82 -11.97 -8.13
N ASP A 131 4.80 -11.63 -9.43
CA ASP A 131 5.96 -11.69 -10.31
C ASP A 131 6.56 -10.30 -10.59
N GLU A 132 5.80 -9.21 -10.38
CA GLU A 132 6.30 -7.85 -10.53
C GLU A 132 6.34 -7.07 -9.22
N VAL A 133 5.22 -6.94 -8.51
CA VAL A 133 5.16 -6.11 -7.29
C VAL A 133 6.05 -6.65 -6.18
N VAL A 134 5.99 -7.96 -5.91
CA VAL A 134 6.81 -8.57 -4.85
C VAL A 134 8.32 -8.41 -5.14
N PRO A 135 8.86 -8.82 -6.31
CA PRO A 135 10.27 -8.59 -6.63
C PRO A 135 10.66 -7.11 -6.67
N PHE A 136 9.77 -6.23 -7.14
CA PHE A 136 10.02 -4.79 -7.17
C PHE A 136 10.25 -4.21 -5.77
N VAL A 137 9.46 -4.67 -4.78
CA VAL A 137 9.60 -4.28 -3.37
C VAL A 137 10.84 -4.91 -2.76
N ASP A 138 11.04 -6.22 -2.94
CA ASP A 138 12.18 -6.95 -2.38
C ASP A 138 13.52 -6.32 -2.85
N SER A 139 13.59 -5.86 -4.11
CA SER A 139 14.81 -5.23 -4.65
C SER A 139 15.08 -3.79 -4.15
N ARG A 140 14.13 -3.15 -3.43
CA ARG A 140 14.19 -1.72 -3.05
C ARG A 140 14.15 -1.49 -1.55
N TYR A 141 13.58 -2.42 -0.82
CA TYR A 141 13.41 -2.35 0.62
C TYR A 141 14.13 -3.53 1.26
N PRO A 142 14.71 -3.37 2.47
CA PRO A 142 15.40 -4.46 3.15
C PRO A 142 14.37 -5.45 3.70
N THR A 143 13.81 -6.27 2.83
CA THR A 143 12.84 -7.30 3.19
C THR A 143 13.55 -8.64 3.40
N LEU A 144 12.95 -9.50 4.22
CA LEU A 144 13.32 -10.91 4.29
C LEU A 144 12.59 -11.65 3.17
N GLU A 145 13.32 -11.99 2.11
CA GLU A 145 12.82 -12.69 0.93
C GLU A 145 12.49 -14.14 1.26
N GLY A 146 11.30 -14.41 1.78
CA GLY A 146 10.87 -15.75 2.11
C GLY A 146 9.41 -15.80 2.54
N ARG A 147 8.74 -16.92 2.21
CA ARG A 147 7.30 -17.11 2.55
C ARG A 147 7.03 -16.97 4.05
N ASP A 148 7.97 -17.40 4.89
CA ASP A 148 7.83 -17.37 6.36
C ASP A 148 7.95 -15.93 6.92
N HIS A 149 8.30 -14.97 6.06
CA HIS A 149 8.43 -13.54 6.38
C HIS A 149 7.54 -12.64 5.50
N ARG A 150 6.56 -13.24 4.80
CA ARG A 150 5.64 -12.54 3.92
C ARG A 150 4.19 -12.76 4.33
N GLY A 151 3.57 -11.70 4.84
CA GLY A 151 2.15 -11.66 5.15
C GLY A 151 1.32 -11.15 3.97
N LEU A 152 0.07 -11.60 3.89
CA LEU A 152 -0.95 -11.07 3.00
C LEU A 152 -2.21 -10.78 3.82
N ALA A 153 -2.79 -9.60 3.63
CA ALA A 153 -4.03 -9.20 4.26
C ALA A 153 -4.93 -8.53 3.23
N GLY A 154 -6.24 -8.76 3.32
CA GLY A 154 -7.18 -8.13 2.40
C GLY A 154 -8.60 -8.12 2.91
N LYS A 155 -9.42 -7.25 2.31
CA LYS A 155 -10.83 -7.06 2.69
C LYS A 155 -11.74 -7.27 1.50
N SER A 156 -12.81 -8.05 1.68
CA SER A 156 -13.80 -8.33 0.63
C SER A 156 -13.12 -8.91 -0.61
N SER A 157 -13.15 -8.22 -1.75
CA SER A 157 -12.46 -8.68 -2.98
C SER A 157 -10.94 -8.83 -2.83
N GLY A 158 -10.30 -8.05 -1.95
CA GLY A 158 -8.87 -8.26 -1.65
C GLY A 158 -8.61 -9.46 -0.74
N GLY A 159 -9.65 -10.02 -0.10
CA GLY A 159 -9.53 -11.19 0.77
C GLY A 159 -10.04 -12.50 0.15
N TYR A 160 -10.54 -12.44 -1.09
CA TYR A 160 -10.92 -13.62 -1.87
C TYR A 160 -9.67 -14.27 -2.45
#